data_AF-A0A9E4G0I9-F1
#
_entry.id   AF-A0A9E4G0I9-F1
#
_cell.length_a   1.000
_cell.length_b   1.000
_cell.length_c   1.000
_cell.angle_alpha   90.00
_cell.angle_beta   90.00
_cell.angle_gamma   90.00
#
_symmetry.space_group_name_H-M   'P 1'
#
loop_
_entity.id
_entity.type
_entity.pdbx_description
1 polymer ?
#
loop_
_entity_poly.entity_id
_entity_poly.type
_entity_poly.pdbx_seq_one_letter_code
_entity_poly.pdbx_strand_id
1 'polypeptide(L)'
;QDDQNFDVGHMMVAINPTAMMSQADFDRRLEELLSQVKNAPPIDSARPVMLPGEVEFGRMEQRRAGGIPVSRETVAQLRDLAAEIGVKCSL
;
A
#
# COMPACT_ATOMS: atom_id res chain seq x y z
N GLN A 1 24.97 17.41 5.58
CA GLN A 1 24.17 16.50 4.75
C GLN A 1 24.30 17.03 3.33
N ASP A 2 24.64 16.19 2.35
CA ASP A 2 24.72 16.64 0.96
C ASP A 2 23.31 16.61 0.38
N ASP A 3 22.68 17.78 0.24
CA ASP A 3 21.31 17.92 -0.25
C ASP A 3 21.20 17.59 -1.75
N GLN A 4 22.32 17.26 -2.42
CA GLN A 4 22.37 16.84 -3.82
C GLN A 4 22.57 15.33 -4.00
N ASN A 5 22.96 14.61 -2.95
CA ASN A 5 23.14 13.16 -3.01
C ASN A 5 22.80 12.48 -1.69
N PHE A 6 21.60 11.89 -1.64
CA PHE A 6 21.11 11.15 -0.48
C PHE A 6 21.69 9.73 -0.35
N ASP A 7 22.51 9.28 -1.33
CA ASP A 7 23.17 7.97 -1.35
C ASP A 7 22.22 6.80 -1.04
N VAL A 8 21.05 6.79 -1.69
CA VAL A 8 19.99 5.81 -1.44
C VAL A 8 20.17 4.60 -2.35
N GLY A 9 20.40 3.44 -1.75
CA GLY A 9 20.40 2.14 -2.44
C GLY A 9 19.02 1.49 -2.49
N HIS A 10 18.67 0.88 -3.63
CA HIS A 10 17.46 0.09 -3.79
C HIS A 10 17.79 -1.31 -4.32
N MET A 11 17.03 -2.32 -3.86
CA MET A 11 17.09 -3.68 -4.37
C MET A 11 15.68 -4.17 -4.66
N MET A 12 15.50 -4.79 -5.82
CA MET A 12 14.24 -5.40 -6.23
C MET A 12 14.48 -6.86 -6.62
N VAL A 13 13.55 -7.74 -6.26
CA VAL A 13 13.58 -9.17 -6.59
C VAL A 13 12.21 -9.59 -7.08
N ALA A 14 12.17 -10.33 -8.18
CA ALA A 14 10.96 -10.94 -8.72
C ALA A 14 11.18 -12.45 -8.85
N ILE A 15 10.22 -13.24 -8.35
CA ILE A 15 10.26 -14.70 -8.38
C ILE A 15 9.04 -15.18 -9.15
N ASN A 16 9.24 -16.00 -10.18
CA ASN A 16 8.15 -16.64 -10.91
C ASN A 16 7.78 -17.96 -10.22
N PRO A 17 6.63 -18.06 -9.52
CA PRO A 17 6.23 -19.29 -8.85
C PRO A 17 5.96 -20.45 -9.82
N THR A 18 5.55 -20.14 -11.06
CA THR A 18 5.24 -21.17 -12.08
C THR A 18 6.48 -21.89 -12.61
N ALA A 19 7.68 -21.36 -12.33
CA ALA A 19 8.93 -22.06 -12.61
C ALA A 19 9.21 -23.20 -11.61
N MET A 20 8.50 -23.26 -10.48
CA MET A 20 8.71 -24.24 -9.40
C MET A 20 7.53 -25.20 -9.22
N MET A 21 6.31 -24.77 -9.50
CA MET A 21 5.09 -25.59 -9.40
C MET A 21 4.00 -25.10 -10.36
N SER A 22 2.92 -25.86 -10.50
CA SER A 22 1.77 -25.41 -11.28
C SER A 22 1.10 -24.18 -10.63
N GLN A 23 0.44 -23.34 -11.43
CA GLN A 23 -0.32 -22.21 -10.92
C GLN A 23 -1.39 -22.68 -9.91
N ALA A 24 -2.10 -23.77 -10.24
CA ALA A 24 -3.14 -24.34 -9.38
C ALA A 24 -2.60 -24.80 -8.01
N ASP A 25 -1.41 -25.42 -7.98
CA ASP A 25 -0.78 -25.83 -6.72
C ASP A 25 -0.32 -24.62 -5.89
N PHE A 26 0.20 -23.59 -6.55
CA PHE A 26 0.59 -22.35 -5.88
C PHE A 26 -0.63 -21.67 -5.24
N ASP A 27 -1.72 -21.51 -6.00
CA ASP A 27 -2.95 -20.86 -5.54
C ASP A 27 -3.57 -21.63 -4.36
N ARG A 28 -3.66 -22.96 -4.45
CA ARG A 28 -4.15 -23.81 -3.35
C ARG A 28 -3.31 -23.62 -2.08
N ARG A 29 -1.99 -23.64 -2.19
CA ARG A 29 -1.09 -23.45 -1.03
C ARG A 29 -1.18 -22.04 -0.46
N LEU A 30 -1.37 -21.05 -1.31
CA LEU A 30 -1.60 -19.67 -0.88
C LEU A 30 -2.91 -19.58 -0.10
N GLU A 31 -4.02 -20.12 -0.61
CA GLU A 31 -5.30 -20.17 0.09
C GLU A 31 -5.21 -20.87 1.46
N GLU A 32 -4.50 -21.99 1.54
CA GLU A 32 -4.23 -22.70 2.79
C GLU A 32 -3.50 -21.79 3.80
N LEU A 33 -2.45 -21.09 3.36
CA LEU A 33 -1.70 -20.15 4.20
C LEU A 33 -2.58 -18.98 4.67
N LEU A 34 -3.35 -18.38 3.76
CA LEU A 34 -4.24 -17.25 4.09
C LEU A 34 -5.28 -17.67 5.13
N SER A 35 -5.86 -18.87 4.97
CA SER A 35 -6.79 -19.45 5.92
C SER A 35 -6.16 -19.68 7.29
N GLN A 36 -4.96 -20.26 7.35
CA GLN A 36 -4.24 -20.48 8.61
C GLN A 36 -3.97 -19.18 9.35
N VAL A 37 -3.53 -18.13 8.64
CA VAL A 37 -3.27 -16.82 9.25
C VAL A 37 -4.55 -16.19 9.78
N LYS A 38 -5.62 -16.14 8.97
CA LYS A 38 -6.88 -15.50 9.38
C LYS A 38 -7.60 -16.21 10.51
N ASN A 39 -7.46 -17.53 10.60
CA ASN A 39 -8.11 -18.34 11.63
C ASN A 39 -7.26 -18.48 12.90
N ALA A 40 -6.07 -17.90 12.95
CA ALA A 40 -5.26 -17.90 14.15
C ALA A 40 -5.97 -17.12 15.29
N PRO A 41 -5.93 -17.61 16.54
CA PRO A 41 -6.54 -16.92 17.66
C PRO A 41 -5.84 -15.56 17.89
N PRO A 42 -6.57 -14.44 17.89
CA PRO A 42 -5.97 -13.13 18.10
C PRO A 42 -5.56 -12.96 19.57
N ILE A 43 -4.47 -12.21 19.80
CA ILE A 43 -4.02 -11.84 21.16
C ILE A 43 -5.06 -10.95 21.85
N ASP A 44 -5.71 -10.09 21.07
CA ASP A 44 -6.77 -9.19 21.51
C ASP A 44 -8.03 -9.52 20.71
N SER A 45 -9.08 -9.99 21.39
CA SER A 45 -10.33 -10.38 20.73
C SER A 45 -11.01 -9.22 19.99
N ALA A 46 -10.70 -7.96 20.32
CA ALA A 46 -11.23 -6.79 19.62
C ALA A 46 -10.50 -6.49 18.30
N ARG A 47 -9.34 -7.13 18.06
CA ARG A 47 -8.49 -6.90 16.88
C ARG A 47 -8.18 -8.24 16.20
N PRO A 48 -8.96 -8.63 15.17
CA PRO A 48 -8.70 -9.88 14.47
C PRO A 48 -7.34 -9.86 13.76
N VAL A 49 -6.79 -11.05 13.51
CA VAL A 49 -5.57 -11.20 12.70
C VAL A 49 -5.87 -10.75 11.28
N MET A 50 -5.00 -9.89 10.74
CA MET A 50 -5.10 -9.36 9.39
C MET A 50 -3.87 -9.75 8.56
N LEU A 51 -4.06 -9.84 7.25
CA LEU A 51 -2.96 -10.03 6.31
C LEU A 51 -2.28 -8.70 6.01
N PRO A 52 -0.96 -8.72 5.70
CA PRO A 52 -0.28 -7.55 5.17
C PRO A 52 -1.02 -6.99 3.94
N GLY A 53 -1.34 -5.71 3.95
CA GLY A 53 -2.03 -5.03 2.85
C GLY A 53 -3.56 -4.94 2.96
N GLU A 54 -4.22 -5.66 3.87
CA GLU A 54 -5.69 -5.60 3.99
C GLU A 54 -6.20 -4.23 4.45
N VAL A 55 -5.52 -3.63 5.41
CA VAL A 55 -5.87 -2.29 5.91
C VAL A 55 -5.69 -1.25 4.81
N GLU A 56 -4.59 -1.35 4.06
CA GLU A 56 -4.27 -0.49 2.94
C GLU A 56 -5.28 -0.65 1.80
N PHE A 57 -5.68 -1.89 1.49
CA PHE A 57 -6.68 -2.19 0.48
C PHE A 57 -8.05 -1.59 0.86
N GLY A 58 -8.49 -1.79 2.10
CA GLY A 58 -9.74 -1.18 2.59
C GLY A 58 -9.71 0.35 2.54
N ARG A 59 -8.57 0.96 2.92
CA ARG A 59 -8.38 2.41 2.83
C ARG A 59 -8.34 2.90 1.38
N MET A 60 -7.75 2.13 0.46
CA MET A 60 -7.73 2.42 -0.97
C MET A 60 -9.16 2.47 -1.51
N GLU A 61 -9.97 1.44 -1.25
CA GLU A 61 -11.36 1.36 -1.71
C GLU A 61 -12.19 2.53 -1.18
N GLN A 62 -12.07 2.85 0.11
CA GLN A 62 -12.74 4.01 0.72
C GLN A 62 -12.34 5.32 0.04
N ARG A 63 -11.04 5.55 -0.20
CA ARG A 63 -10.54 6.79 -0.82
C ARG A 63 -10.84 6.86 -2.32
N ARG A 64 -10.95 5.71 -2.98
CA ARG A 64 -11.36 5.63 -4.38
C ARG A 64 -12.81 6.04 -4.55
N ALA A 65 -13.68 5.64 -3.63
CA ALA A 65 -15.09 6.00 -3.65
C ALA A 65 -15.37 7.41 -3.10
N GLY A 66 -14.68 7.80 -2.02
CA GLY A 66 -14.98 9.02 -1.24
C GLY A 66 -13.99 10.17 -1.43
N GLY A 67 -12.95 9.99 -2.24
CA GLY A 67 -11.84 10.94 -2.36
C GLY A 67 -10.77 10.78 -1.28
N ILE A 68 -9.59 11.34 -1.55
CA ILE A 68 -8.44 11.28 -0.62
C ILE A 68 -8.55 12.45 0.37
N PRO A 69 -8.62 12.20 1.68
CA PRO A 69 -8.56 13.27 2.66
C PRO A 69 -7.15 13.88 2.66
N VAL A 70 -7.08 15.18 2.40
CA VAL A 70 -5.84 15.97 2.40
C VAL A 70 -5.97 17.07 3.44
N SER A 71 -4.88 17.34 4.18
CA SER A 71 -4.89 18.41 5.18
C SER A 71 -5.03 19.78 4.51
N ARG A 72 -5.60 20.76 5.22
CA ARG A 72 -5.73 22.13 4.70
C ARG A 72 -4.37 22.76 4.38
N GLU A 73 -3.37 22.46 5.19
CA GLU A 73 -1.99 22.92 4.99
C GLU A 73 -1.39 22.36 3.71
N THR A 74 -1.53 21.05 3.48
CA THR A 74 -1.06 20.40 2.25
C THR A 74 -1.77 20.96 1.02
N VAL A 75 -3.08 21.24 1.10
CA VAL A 75 -3.81 21.91 -0.01
C VAL A 75 -3.25 23.30 -0.29
N ALA A 76 -2.94 24.09 0.74
CA ALA A 76 -2.34 25.41 0.56
C ALA A 76 -0.97 25.31 -0.14
N GLN A 77 -0.09 24.42 0.35
CA GLN A 77 1.24 24.19 -0.25
C GLN A 77 1.14 23.76 -1.73
N LEU A 78 0.19 22.89 -2.07
CA LEU A 78 -0.02 22.45 -3.44
C LEU A 78 -0.55 23.58 -4.35
N ARG A 79 -1.39 24.47 -3.83
CA ARG A 79 -1.87 25.65 -4.58
C ARG A 79 -0.75 26.67 -4.80
N ASP A 80 0.09 26.90 -3.79
CA ASP A 80 1.24 27.80 -3.89
C ASP A 80 2.24 27.29 -4.93
N LEU A 81 2.58 25.99 -4.86
CA LEU A 81 3.45 25.35 -5.85
C LEU A 81 2.85 25.44 -7.27
N ALA A 82 1.54 25.22 -7.41
CA ALA A 82 0.87 25.31 -8.70
C ALA A 82 0.93 26.72 -9.30
N ALA A 83 0.82 27.76 -8.46
CA ALA A 83 0.97 29.14 -8.88
C ALA A 83 2.42 29.46 -9.31
N GLU A 84 3.41 28.97 -8.55
CA GLU A 84 4.83 29.16 -8.85
C GLU A 84 5.19 28.59 -10.23
N ILE A 85 4.72 27.38 -10.54
CA ILE A 85 5.05 26.70 -11.79
C ILE A 85 4.01 26.95 -12.91
N GLY A 86 3.01 27.79 -12.67
CA GLY A 86 2.02 28.21 -13.67
C GLY A 86 1.04 27.13 -14.12
N VAL A 87 0.71 26.14 -13.27
CA VAL A 87 -0.26 25.09 -13.56
C VAL A 87 -1.59 25.30 -12.83
N LYS A 88 -2.69 24.85 -13.42
CA LYS A 88 -4.01 24.95 -12.79
C LYS A 88 -4.13 23.95 -11.62
N CYS A 89 -4.45 24.44 -10.43
CA CYS A 89 -4.84 23.62 -9.29
C CYS A 89 -6.37 23.56 -9.15
N SER A 90 -6.95 22.36 -9.13
CA SER A 90 -8.40 22.15 -8.93
C SER A 90 -8.77 21.69 -7.52
N LEU A 91 -7.78 21.59 -6.63
CA LEU A 91 -7.96 21.25 -5.22
C LEU A 91 -8.49 22.44 -4.43
#